data_AF-A0A7C0XP88-F1
#
_entry.id   AF-A0A7C0XP88-F1
#
_cell.length_a   1.000
_cell.length_b   1.000
_cell.length_c   1.000
_cell.angle_alpha   90.00
_cell.angle_beta   90.00
_cell.angle_gamma   90.00
#
_symmetry.space_group_name_H-M   'P 1'
#
loop_
_entity.id
_entity.type
_entity.pdbx_description
1 polymer ?
#
loop_
_entity_poly.entity_id
_entity_poly.type
_entity_poly.pdbx_seq_one_letter_code
_entity_poly.pdbx_strand_id
1 'polypeptide(L)'
;RIEGASSLLKLSERYGTALAKLLPAVVRSDEWALDAEVVVRRGRTPQIYHFLLDSSRSKGLLTSRREEREPKKEQPVFDSRVEEKFYNEFLATPAAESWELVREPNAIFTGKGVFLPDFKFKHKEAEGVEVYFEIVGFWTADYLRKKFSKLRALPFNILVALNSNLACFNLLNFDLDLGHPTILYTRKVPLGEVLWHLAKIETEETRRQVESLSSVEICLEGGIIFIKDLATRYKVGKEAVRACLKAPGYSDFVVFKEVVVKRGLLNEVEGRLAGVRLYAEARRVIEGLGLPNPDEVLAKLGFKVRWKGLDPNAATIELN
;
A
#
# COMPACT_ATOMS: atom_id res chain seq x y z
N ARG A 1 -18.41 -20.97 -1.65
CA ARG A 1 -18.06 -22.12 -2.53
C ARG A 1 -16.58 -21.99 -2.88
N ILE A 2 -15.80 -23.03 -2.60
CA ILE A 2 -14.34 -23.09 -2.86
C ILE A 2 -14.15 -24.00 -4.08
N GLU A 3 -13.16 -23.72 -4.94
CA GLU A 3 -12.84 -24.61 -6.06
C GLU A 3 -12.12 -25.87 -5.57
N GLY A 4 -12.51 -27.04 -6.07
CA GLY A 4 -11.86 -28.30 -5.71
C GLY A 4 -10.55 -28.52 -6.48
N ALA A 5 -9.68 -29.40 -5.99
CA ALA A 5 -8.40 -29.71 -6.64
C ALA A 5 -8.51 -30.19 -8.11
N SER A 6 -9.66 -30.75 -8.48
CA SER A 6 -9.96 -31.15 -9.86
C SER A 6 -10.21 -29.98 -10.82
N SER A 7 -10.37 -28.74 -10.33
CA SER A 7 -10.44 -27.54 -11.18
C SER A 7 -9.07 -27.12 -11.71
N LEU A 8 -7.98 -27.60 -11.10
CA LEU A 8 -6.62 -27.28 -11.50
C LEU A 8 -6.09 -28.31 -12.51
N LEU A 9 -5.61 -27.83 -13.66
CA LEU A 9 -4.98 -28.65 -14.70
C LEU A 9 -3.57 -29.13 -14.31
N LYS A 10 -2.89 -28.41 -13.40
CA LYS A 10 -1.56 -28.71 -12.87
C LYS A 10 -1.55 -28.45 -11.36
N LEU A 11 -0.66 -29.10 -10.60
CA LEU A 11 -0.50 -28.92 -9.14
C LEU A 11 -1.72 -29.33 -8.29
N SER A 12 -2.63 -30.15 -8.82
CA SER A 12 -3.83 -30.63 -8.13
C SER A 12 -3.51 -31.34 -6.80
N GLU A 13 -2.43 -32.12 -6.71
CA GLU A 13 -1.99 -32.76 -5.47
C GLU A 13 -1.58 -31.76 -4.38
N ARG A 14 -0.81 -30.72 -4.76
CA ARG A 14 -0.35 -29.70 -3.80
C ARG A 14 -1.51 -28.87 -3.28
N TYR A 15 -2.41 -28.46 -4.17
CA TYR A 15 -3.63 -27.73 -3.80
C TYR A 15 -4.59 -28.60 -2.99
N GLY A 16 -4.82 -29.85 -3.40
CA GLY A 16 -5.68 -30.79 -2.68
C GLY A 16 -5.17 -31.06 -1.27
N THR A 17 -3.85 -31.19 -1.09
CA THR A 17 -3.25 -31.33 0.23
C THR A 17 -3.42 -30.06 1.08
N ALA A 18 -3.32 -28.87 0.49
CA ALA A 18 -3.57 -27.61 1.18
C ALA A 18 -5.05 -27.48 1.60
N LEU A 19 -5.98 -27.81 0.70
CA LEU A 19 -7.42 -27.82 0.97
C LEU A 19 -7.78 -28.81 2.09
N ALA A 20 -7.15 -29.99 2.10
CA ALA A 20 -7.35 -30.99 3.15
C ALA A 20 -6.93 -30.50 4.55
N LYS A 21 -5.95 -29.59 4.65
CA LYS A 21 -5.53 -28.99 5.93
C LYS A 21 -6.57 -28.03 6.51
N LEU A 22 -7.49 -27.51 5.70
CA LEU A 22 -8.60 -26.67 6.17
C LEU A 22 -9.69 -27.50 6.86
N LEU A 23 -9.89 -28.74 6.42
CA LEU A 23 -11.00 -29.59 6.87
C LEU A 23 -11.03 -29.78 8.41
N PRO A 24 -9.91 -30.05 9.11
CA PRO A 24 -9.92 -30.13 10.56
C PRO A 24 -10.34 -28.84 11.28
N ALA A 25 -10.14 -27.67 10.68
CA ALA A 25 -10.59 -26.40 11.27
C ALA A 25 -12.11 -26.24 11.14
N VAL A 26 -12.66 -26.58 9.98
CA VAL A 26 -14.12 -26.54 9.73
C VAL A 26 -14.85 -27.50 10.67
N VAL A 27 -14.38 -28.74 10.76
CA VAL A 27 -15.05 -29.81 11.53
C VAL A 27 -14.97 -29.60 13.05
N ARG A 28 -14.05 -28.75 13.53
CA ARG A 28 -13.96 -28.35 14.95
C ARG A 28 -15.04 -27.36 15.37
N SER A 29 -15.76 -26.75 14.43
CA SER A 29 -16.86 -25.83 14.74
C SER A 29 -18.07 -26.62 15.24
N ASP A 30 -18.85 -26.03 16.15
CA ASP A 30 -20.04 -26.68 16.73
C ASP A 30 -21.07 -27.03 15.65
N GLU A 31 -21.26 -26.14 14.67
CA GLU A 31 -22.15 -26.32 13.53
C GLU A 31 -21.39 -26.14 12.23
N TRP A 32 -21.46 -27.14 11.35
CA TRP A 32 -20.89 -27.08 10.00
C TRP A 32 -21.64 -28.01 9.04
N ALA A 33 -21.57 -27.66 7.76
CA ALA A 33 -22.05 -28.46 6.64
C ALA A 33 -21.08 -28.34 5.46
N LEU A 34 -20.90 -29.42 4.72
CA LEU A 34 -20.05 -29.54 3.56
C LEU A 34 -20.85 -30.20 2.43
N ASP A 35 -20.88 -29.54 1.28
CA ASP A 35 -21.39 -30.06 0.02
C ASP A 35 -20.27 -30.00 -1.01
N ALA A 36 -19.82 -31.18 -1.46
CA ALA A 36 -18.78 -31.32 -2.45
C ALA A 36 -19.29 -32.04 -3.71
N GLU A 37 -19.11 -31.41 -4.86
CA GLU A 37 -19.36 -32.03 -6.15
C GLU A 37 -18.18 -32.93 -6.56
N VAL A 38 -18.45 -34.23 -6.72
CA VAL A 38 -17.48 -35.26 -7.08
C VAL A 38 -17.79 -35.78 -8.47
N VAL A 39 -16.87 -35.57 -9.41
CA VAL A 39 -16.99 -36.07 -10.78
C VAL A 39 -16.45 -37.50 -10.85
N VAL A 40 -17.31 -38.47 -11.11
CA VAL A 40 -16.94 -39.87 -11.28
C VAL A 40 -17.00 -40.23 -12.77
N ARG A 41 -15.86 -40.66 -13.31
CA ARG A 41 -15.75 -41.16 -14.69
C ARG A 41 -15.82 -42.68 -14.71
N ARG A 42 -17.02 -43.23 -14.57
CA ARG A 42 -17.30 -44.66 -14.79
C ARG A 42 -18.19 -44.79 -16.04
N GLY A 43 -17.61 -45.17 -17.17
CA GLY A 43 -18.32 -45.33 -18.45
C GLY A 43 -18.08 -44.20 -19.46
N ARG A 44 -18.99 -44.06 -20.44
CA ARG A 44 -18.84 -43.14 -21.59
C ARG A 44 -19.11 -41.66 -21.25
N THR A 45 -19.90 -41.39 -20.22
CA THR A 45 -20.28 -40.03 -19.79
C THR A 45 -19.84 -39.77 -18.35
N PRO A 46 -19.19 -38.62 -18.07
CA PRO A 46 -18.89 -38.21 -16.70
C PRO A 46 -20.18 -37.94 -15.91
N GLN A 47 -20.26 -38.44 -14.67
CA GLN A 47 -21.38 -38.18 -13.77
C GLN A 47 -20.92 -37.35 -12.58
N ILE A 48 -21.75 -36.40 -12.14
CA ILE A 48 -21.49 -35.55 -10.98
C ILE A 48 -22.33 -36.07 -9.81
N TYR A 49 -21.68 -36.34 -8.70
CA TYR A 49 -22.30 -36.77 -7.44
C TYR A 49 -22.10 -35.69 -6.39
N HIS A 50 -23.07 -35.53 -5.47
CA HIS A 50 -22.93 -34.64 -4.32
C HIS A 50 -22.54 -35.45 -3.08
N PHE A 51 -21.42 -35.10 -2.46
CA PHE A 51 -21.00 -35.60 -1.17
C PHE A 51 -21.38 -34.60 -0.09
N LEU A 52 -22.43 -34.94 0.66
CA LEU A 52 -22.99 -34.13 1.74
C LEU A 52 -22.54 -34.66 3.09
N LEU A 53 -21.97 -33.79 3.93
CA LEU A 53 -21.58 -34.14 5.30
C LEU A 53 -21.86 -32.95 6.23
N ASP A 54 -22.34 -33.23 7.43
CA ASP A 54 -22.66 -32.21 8.43
C ASP A 54 -22.30 -32.67 9.84
N SER A 55 -22.27 -31.71 10.76
CA SER A 55 -21.95 -31.91 12.19
C SER A 55 -22.83 -32.97 12.90
N SER A 56 -24.07 -33.20 12.42
CA SER A 56 -24.97 -34.19 13.02
C SER A 56 -24.61 -35.63 12.63
N ARG A 57 -24.04 -35.82 11.44
CA ARG A 57 -23.69 -37.12 10.85
C ARG A 57 -22.24 -37.52 11.05
N SER A 58 -21.41 -36.63 11.60
CA SER A 58 -19.94 -36.79 11.63
C SER A 58 -19.34 -37.07 13.02
N LYS A 59 -20.15 -37.21 14.08
CA LYS A 59 -19.64 -37.44 15.45
C LYS A 59 -18.71 -38.65 15.48
N GLY A 60 -17.40 -38.40 15.63
CA GLY A 60 -16.35 -39.43 15.73
C GLY A 60 -15.64 -39.84 14.43
N LEU A 61 -16.08 -39.39 13.24
CA LEU A 61 -15.47 -39.80 11.96
C LEU A 61 -14.19 -39.03 11.60
N LEU A 62 -14.09 -37.78 12.02
CA LEU A 62 -13.05 -36.84 11.59
C LEU A 62 -12.24 -36.24 12.75
N THR A 63 -12.65 -36.52 13.99
CA THR A 63 -11.93 -36.11 15.20
C THR A 63 -10.92 -37.17 15.59
N SER A 64 -9.69 -37.09 15.05
CA SER A 64 -8.58 -37.84 15.64
C SER A 64 -8.17 -37.17 16.95
N ARG A 65 -8.14 -37.97 18.01
CA ARG A 65 -7.71 -37.60 19.36
C ARG A 65 -6.20 -37.32 19.35
N ARG A 66 -5.77 -36.09 19.02
CA ARG A 66 -4.41 -35.51 19.14
C ARG A 66 -4.48 -34.07 18.62
N GLU A 67 -4.17 -32.99 19.32
CA GLU A 67 -3.64 -32.72 20.65
C GLU A 67 -4.40 -31.48 21.14
N GLU A 68 -4.82 -31.48 22.41
CA GLU A 68 -5.11 -30.27 23.17
C GLU A 68 -3.81 -29.46 23.27
N ARG A 69 -3.47 -28.73 22.21
CA ARG A 69 -2.53 -27.63 22.34
C ARG A 69 -3.35 -26.43 22.75
N GLU A 70 -3.03 -25.88 23.93
CA GLU A 70 -3.52 -24.59 24.39
C GLU A 70 -3.53 -23.58 23.23
N PRO A 71 -4.50 -22.65 23.16
CA PRO A 71 -4.48 -21.58 22.20
C PRO A 71 -3.19 -20.78 22.44
N LYS A 72 -2.15 -21.07 21.67
CA LYS A 72 -0.95 -20.24 21.64
C LYS A 72 -1.46 -18.85 21.29
N LYS A 73 -1.22 -17.90 22.20
CA LYS A 73 -1.48 -16.46 22.01
C LYS A 73 -1.36 -16.11 20.54
N GLU A 74 -2.47 -15.73 19.95
CA GLU A 74 -2.62 -15.40 18.53
C GLU A 74 -1.71 -14.22 18.22
N GLN A 75 -0.43 -14.51 17.95
CA GLN A 75 0.33 -13.64 17.07
C GLN A 75 -0.39 -13.73 15.72
N PRO A 76 -0.60 -12.63 15.00
CA PRO A 76 -1.19 -12.68 13.67
C PRO A 76 -0.20 -13.40 12.75
N VAL A 77 -0.31 -14.73 12.69
CA VAL A 77 0.47 -15.59 11.81
C VAL A 77 0.08 -15.20 10.39
N PHE A 78 1.05 -14.83 9.57
CA PHE A 78 0.80 -14.61 8.14
C PHE A 78 0.35 -15.93 7.50
N ASP A 79 -0.62 -15.86 6.58
CA ASP A 79 -1.10 -17.04 5.87
C ASP A 79 -0.03 -17.62 4.94
N SER A 80 0.88 -16.76 4.45
CA SER A 80 2.06 -17.19 3.71
C SER A 80 3.36 -16.46 4.06
N ARG A 81 4.49 -17.16 3.82
CA ARG A 81 5.84 -16.56 3.87
C ARG A 81 6.01 -15.43 2.84
N VAL A 82 5.21 -15.41 1.77
CA VAL A 82 5.29 -14.38 0.73
C VAL A 82 4.68 -13.08 1.25
N GLU A 83 3.51 -13.17 1.90
CA GLU A 83 2.86 -12.04 2.57
C GLU A 83 3.72 -11.48 3.71
N GLU A 84 4.25 -12.36 4.57
CA GLU A 84 5.14 -11.94 5.68
C GLU A 84 6.35 -11.16 5.17
N LYS A 85 7.02 -11.71 4.15
CA LYS A 85 8.18 -11.07 3.55
C LYS A 85 7.81 -9.74 2.89
N PHE A 86 6.70 -9.70 2.15
CA PHE A 86 6.22 -8.49 1.52
C PHE A 86 5.93 -7.39 2.55
N TYR A 87 5.19 -7.72 3.61
CA TYR A 87 4.83 -6.79 4.66
C TYR A 87 6.06 -6.18 5.34
N ASN A 88 6.99 -7.03 5.79
CA ASN A 88 8.22 -6.58 6.46
C ASN A 88 9.10 -5.72 5.55
N GLU A 89 9.21 -6.07 4.27
CA GLU A 89 9.98 -5.27 3.32
C GLU A 89 9.31 -3.94 3.00
N PHE A 90 7.98 -3.91 2.86
CA PHE A 90 7.25 -2.66 2.64
C PHE A 90 7.46 -1.67 3.79
N LEU A 91 7.37 -2.15 5.04
CA LEU A 91 7.60 -1.32 6.23
C LEU A 91 9.02 -0.74 6.30
N ALA A 92 10.00 -1.38 5.67
CA ALA A 92 11.38 -0.90 5.60
C ALA A 92 11.60 0.16 4.50
N THR A 93 10.58 0.48 3.70
CA THR A 93 10.68 1.48 2.63
C THR A 93 10.26 2.87 3.09
N PRO A 94 10.78 3.94 2.45
CA PRO A 94 10.30 5.31 2.69
C PRO A 94 8.80 5.49 2.41
N ALA A 95 8.22 4.67 1.53
CA ALA A 95 6.79 4.74 1.23
C ALA A 95 5.89 4.43 2.44
N ALA A 96 6.41 3.73 3.45
CA ALA A 96 5.71 3.50 4.72
C ALA A 96 5.51 4.80 5.53
N GLU A 97 6.21 5.89 5.20
CA GLU A 97 5.94 7.21 5.76
C GLU A 97 4.61 7.78 5.25
N SER A 98 4.31 7.64 3.96
CA SER A 98 3.08 8.15 3.31
C SER A 98 1.91 7.17 3.36
N TRP A 99 2.18 5.87 3.31
CA TRP A 99 1.18 4.81 3.26
C TRP A 99 1.21 3.94 4.50
N GLU A 100 0.03 3.70 5.06
CA GLU A 100 -0.21 2.67 6.07
C GLU A 100 -0.60 1.37 5.36
N LEU A 101 0.11 0.28 5.67
CA LEU A 101 -0.20 -1.05 5.17
C LEU A 101 -1.01 -1.83 6.20
N VAL A 102 -2.32 -1.94 5.97
CA VAL A 102 -3.25 -2.68 6.83
C VAL A 102 -3.34 -4.12 6.36
N ARG A 103 -3.13 -5.08 7.28
CA ARG A 103 -3.32 -6.51 7.04
C ARG A 103 -4.78 -6.91 7.22
N GLU A 104 -5.20 -7.91 6.46
CA GLU A 104 -6.52 -8.55 6.57
C GLU A 104 -7.65 -7.51 6.75
N PRO A 105 -7.75 -6.53 5.83
CA PRO A 105 -8.76 -5.48 5.90
C PRO A 105 -10.18 -6.07 5.88
N ASN A 106 -11.13 -5.23 6.29
CA ASN A 106 -12.54 -5.59 6.30
C ASN A 106 -13.02 -6.14 4.94
N ALA A 107 -13.90 -7.14 5.03
CA ALA A 107 -14.55 -7.74 3.90
C ALA A 107 -15.30 -6.72 3.05
N ILE A 108 -15.10 -6.77 1.73
CA ILE A 108 -15.81 -5.94 0.77
C ILE A 108 -17.04 -6.70 0.29
N PHE A 109 -18.22 -6.21 0.66
CA PHE A 109 -19.48 -6.75 0.17
C PHE A 109 -19.74 -6.25 -1.25
N THR A 110 -19.61 -7.16 -2.21
CA THR A 110 -20.09 -6.96 -3.57
C THR A 110 -21.57 -7.37 -3.59
N GLY A 111 -22.41 -6.74 -4.41
CA GLY A 111 -23.83 -7.16 -4.54
C GLY A 111 -24.02 -8.64 -4.95
N LYS A 112 -22.95 -9.34 -5.34
CA LYS A 112 -22.94 -10.74 -5.79
C LYS A 112 -22.01 -11.65 -4.96
N GLY A 113 -21.58 -11.21 -3.77
CA GLY A 113 -20.70 -11.98 -2.88
C GLY A 113 -19.72 -11.14 -2.08
N VAL A 114 -18.82 -11.79 -1.36
CA VAL A 114 -17.82 -11.12 -0.51
C VAL A 114 -16.44 -11.23 -1.15
N PHE A 115 -15.67 -10.14 -1.10
CA PHE A 115 -14.26 -10.11 -1.47
C PHE A 115 -13.42 -9.83 -0.22
N LEU A 116 -12.40 -10.65 0.01
CA LEU A 116 -11.49 -10.58 1.15
C LEU A 116 -10.09 -10.28 0.58
N PRO A 117 -9.59 -9.05 0.71
CA PRO A 117 -8.24 -8.69 0.30
C PRO A 117 -7.21 -9.12 1.36
N ASP A 118 -5.99 -9.45 0.95
CA ASP A 118 -4.89 -9.73 1.88
C ASP A 118 -4.40 -8.45 2.60
N PHE A 119 -4.32 -7.35 1.85
CA PHE A 119 -3.82 -6.07 2.35
C PHE A 119 -4.64 -4.88 1.84
N LYS A 120 -4.52 -3.75 2.55
CA LYS A 120 -4.98 -2.43 2.10
C LYS A 120 -3.90 -1.39 2.37
N PHE A 121 -3.49 -0.68 1.33
CA PHE A 121 -2.72 0.55 1.46
C PHE A 121 -3.69 1.71 1.71
N LYS A 122 -3.48 2.43 2.80
CA LYS A 122 -4.22 3.64 3.14
C LYS A 122 -3.26 4.82 3.14
N HIS A 123 -3.54 5.83 2.32
CA HIS A 123 -2.72 7.03 2.33
C HIS A 123 -2.98 7.81 3.63
N LYS A 124 -1.91 8.28 4.30
CA LYS A 124 -2.02 8.93 5.61
C LYS A 124 -2.49 10.38 5.54
N GLU A 125 -2.12 11.11 4.49
CA GLU A 125 -2.49 12.52 4.32
C GLU A 125 -3.71 12.77 3.41
N ALA A 126 -3.88 12.01 2.32
CA ALA A 126 -5.02 12.11 1.42
C ALA A 126 -6.17 11.21 1.87
N GLU A 127 -7.21 11.83 2.42
CA GLU A 127 -8.39 11.13 2.91
C GLU A 127 -9.15 10.43 1.77
N GLY A 128 -9.54 9.17 1.98
CA GLY A 128 -10.27 8.37 0.98
C GLY A 128 -9.40 7.70 -0.08
N VAL A 129 -8.08 7.96 -0.12
CA VAL A 129 -7.17 7.29 -1.04
C VAL A 129 -6.75 5.94 -0.45
N GLU A 130 -7.42 4.89 -0.92
CA GLU A 130 -7.14 3.51 -0.53
C GLU A 130 -6.90 2.63 -1.75
N VAL A 131 -6.00 1.65 -1.60
CA VAL A 131 -5.68 0.64 -2.61
C VAL A 131 -5.69 -0.73 -1.96
N TYR A 132 -6.59 -1.60 -2.40
CA TYR A 132 -6.60 -3.00 -1.97
C TYR A 132 -5.51 -3.78 -2.70
N PHE A 133 -4.91 -4.74 -2.03
CA PHE A 133 -3.84 -5.54 -2.59
C PHE A 133 -4.05 -7.02 -2.28
N GLU A 134 -4.00 -7.82 -3.34
CA GLU A 134 -4.24 -9.26 -3.31
C GLU A 134 -3.01 -10.00 -3.83
N ILE A 135 -2.44 -10.91 -3.03
CA ILE A 135 -1.35 -11.79 -3.42
C ILE A 135 -1.93 -13.16 -3.74
N VAL A 136 -2.19 -13.41 -5.01
CA VAL A 136 -2.74 -14.68 -5.46
C VAL A 136 -1.66 -15.74 -5.61
N GLY A 137 -1.80 -16.81 -4.82
CA GLY A 137 -1.01 -18.04 -4.91
C GLY A 137 -1.45 -18.93 -6.08
N PHE A 138 -2.29 -19.93 -5.82
CA PHE A 138 -2.80 -20.86 -6.84
C PHE A 138 -3.95 -20.25 -7.63
N TRP A 139 -3.92 -20.36 -8.96
CA TRP A 139 -4.98 -19.79 -9.79
C TRP A 139 -5.13 -20.45 -11.16
N THR A 140 -6.33 -20.27 -11.74
CA THR A 140 -6.65 -20.52 -13.15
C THR A 140 -7.14 -19.21 -13.78
N ALA A 141 -6.99 -19.06 -15.10
CA ALA A 141 -7.45 -17.84 -15.78
C ALA A 141 -8.95 -17.60 -15.58
N ASP A 142 -9.75 -18.67 -15.64
CA ASP A 142 -11.20 -18.59 -15.43
C ASP A 142 -11.57 -18.20 -14.00
N TYR A 143 -10.85 -18.73 -13.00
CA TYR A 143 -11.03 -18.35 -11.60
C TYR A 143 -10.74 -16.85 -11.41
N LEU A 144 -9.61 -16.35 -11.91
CA LEU A 144 -9.26 -14.92 -11.79
C LEU A 144 -10.28 -14.04 -12.50
N ARG A 145 -10.66 -14.38 -13.74
CA ARG A 145 -11.68 -13.63 -14.49
C ARG A 145 -12.99 -13.57 -13.72
N LYS A 146 -13.46 -14.68 -13.14
CA LYS A 146 -14.67 -14.71 -12.30
C LYS A 146 -14.53 -13.94 -10.99
N LYS A 147 -13.37 -14.00 -10.33
CA LYS A 147 -13.09 -13.28 -9.07
C LYS A 147 -13.08 -11.77 -9.32
N PHE A 148 -12.32 -11.30 -10.31
CA PHE A 148 -12.09 -9.88 -10.54
C PHE A 148 -13.12 -9.19 -11.44
N SER A 149 -13.86 -9.94 -12.26
CA SER A 149 -15.01 -9.37 -13.00
C SER A 149 -16.07 -8.74 -12.10
N LYS A 150 -16.25 -9.28 -10.89
CA LYS A 150 -17.17 -8.73 -9.89
C LYS A 150 -16.68 -7.41 -9.30
N LEU A 151 -15.37 -7.14 -9.37
CA LEU A 151 -14.76 -5.95 -8.78
C LEU A 151 -14.67 -4.79 -9.78
N ARG A 152 -14.73 -5.06 -11.09
CA ARG A 152 -14.65 -4.02 -12.15
C ARG A 152 -15.68 -2.90 -12.00
N ALA A 153 -16.85 -3.21 -11.43
CA ALA A 153 -17.93 -2.24 -11.27
C ALA A 153 -17.86 -1.45 -9.95
N LEU A 154 -16.87 -1.71 -9.09
CA LEU A 154 -16.78 -1.10 -7.76
C LEU A 154 -15.77 0.06 -7.78
N PRO A 155 -16.08 1.18 -7.11
CA PRO A 155 -15.27 2.39 -7.16
C PRO A 155 -14.08 2.33 -6.19
N PHE A 156 -13.25 1.28 -6.25
CA PHE A 156 -12.03 1.17 -5.46
C PHE A 156 -10.85 0.73 -6.31
N ASN A 157 -9.65 1.12 -5.88
CA ASN A 157 -8.41 0.70 -6.53
C ASN A 157 -8.01 -0.68 -6.00
N ILE A 158 -7.67 -1.59 -6.89
CA ILE A 158 -7.12 -2.88 -6.53
C ILE A 158 -5.88 -3.19 -7.36
N LEU A 159 -4.86 -3.69 -6.69
CA LEU A 159 -3.63 -4.20 -7.27
C LEU A 159 -3.56 -5.71 -7.00
N VAL A 160 -3.21 -6.48 -8.03
CA VAL A 160 -3.19 -7.96 -7.92
C VAL A 160 -1.79 -8.47 -8.22
N ALA A 161 -1.18 -9.20 -7.30
CA ALA A 161 0.06 -9.92 -7.52
C ALA A 161 -0.24 -11.40 -7.81
N LEU A 162 0.12 -11.90 -9.00
CA LEU A 162 -0.11 -13.30 -9.40
C LEU A 162 1.17 -14.10 -9.40
N ASN A 163 1.14 -15.29 -8.79
CA ASN A 163 2.29 -16.20 -8.85
C ASN A 163 2.40 -16.86 -10.24
N SER A 164 3.45 -16.55 -10.99
CA SER A 164 3.71 -17.09 -12.32
C SER A 164 4.00 -18.60 -12.34
N ASN A 165 4.57 -19.13 -11.26
CA ASN A 165 4.91 -20.57 -11.17
C ASN A 165 3.70 -21.42 -10.82
N LEU A 166 2.64 -20.81 -10.27
CA LEU A 166 1.40 -21.48 -9.90
C LEU A 166 0.30 -21.25 -10.94
N ALA A 167 0.65 -20.63 -12.07
CA ALA A 167 -0.20 -20.58 -13.24
C ALA A 167 -0.41 -22.01 -13.77
N CYS A 168 -1.67 -22.42 -13.88
CA CYS A 168 -1.99 -23.74 -14.44
C CYS A 168 -1.75 -23.85 -15.97
N PHE A 169 -1.17 -22.82 -16.60
CA PHE A 169 -0.88 -22.72 -18.04
C PHE A 169 0.37 -21.85 -18.33
N ASN A 170 0.82 -21.80 -19.59
CA ASN A 170 1.93 -20.95 -20.02
C ASN A 170 1.48 -19.49 -20.17
N LEU A 171 1.96 -18.61 -19.30
CA LEU A 171 1.62 -17.18 -19.24
C LEU A 171 1.96 -16.37 -20.51
N LEU A 172 2.90 -16.83 -21.35
CA LEU A 172 3.35 -16.10 -22.54
C LEU A 172 2.25 -15.88 -23.59
N ASN A 173 1.14 -16.62 -23.53
CA ASN A 173 0.10 -16.62 -24.56
C ASN A 173 -1.24 -16.04 -24.08
N PHE A 174 -1.30 -15.42 -22.90
CA PHE A 174 -2.58 -15.03 -22.32
C PHE A 174 -2.55 -13.60 -21.81
N ASP A 175 -3.32 -12.74 -22.49
CA ASP A 175 -3.70 -11.45 -21.95
C ASP A 175 -4.73 -11.69 -20.82
N LEU A 176 -4.26 -11.52 -19.59
CA LEU A 176 -5.10 -11.52 -18.40
C LEU A 176 -5.73 -10.13 -18.29
N ASP A 177 -6.64 -9.81 -19.22
CA ASP A 177 -7.47 -8.61 -19.11
C ASP A 177 -8.46 -8.75 -17.93
N LEU A 178 -7.91 -8.59 -16.73
CA LEU A 178 -8.63 -8.59 -15.47
C LEU A 178 -9.33 -7.23 -15.25
N GLY A 179 -9.00 -6.22 -16.06
CA GLY A 179 -9.44 -4.84 -15.89
C GLY A 179 -8.82 -4.13 -14.68
N HIS A 180 -7.75 -4.70 -14.10
CA HIS A 180 -7.08 -4.17 -12.92
C HIS A 180 -5.56 -4.28 -13.07
N PRO A 181 -4.78 -3.34 -12.48
CA PRO A 181 -3.33 -3.45 -12.41
C PRO A 181 -2.88 -4.80 -11.84
N THR A 182 -2.04 -5.50 -12.61
CA THR A 182 -1.60 -6.86 -12.29
C THR A 182 -0.08 -6.93 -12.34
N ILE A 183 0.52 -7.52 -11.30
CA ILE A 183 1.96 -7.72 -11.12
C ILE A 183 2.23 -9.23 -11.13
N LEU A 184 3.24 -9.67 -11.86
CA LEU A 184 3.64 -11.07 -11.88
C LEU A 184 4.81 -11.31 -10.92
N TYR A 185 4.75 -12.39 -10.14
CA TYR A 185 5.83 -12.76 -9.22
C TYR A 185 6.08 -14.26 -9.20
N THR A 186 7.25 -14.70 -8.73
CA THR A 186 7.58 -16.15 -8.65
C THR A 186 7.74 -16.62 -7.22
N ARG A 187 8.74 -16.10 -6.51
CA ARG A 187 9.03 -16.43 -5.10
C ARG A 187 8.76 -15.28 -4.13
N LYS A 188 8.74 -14.05 -4.66
CA LYS A 188 8.64 -12.81 -3.90
C LYS A 188 7.95 -11.78 -4.77
N VAL A 189 7.02 -11.03 -4.20
CA VAL A 189 6.37 -9.89 -4.86
C VAL A 189 7.41 -8.80 -5.18
N PRO A 190 7.46 -8.30 -6.43
CA PRO A 190 8.38 -7.22 -6.80
C PRO A 190 7.92 -5.90 -6.19
N LEU A 191 8.49 -5.55 -5.03
CA LEU A 191 8.13 -4.35 -4.28
C LEU A 191 8.25 -3.06 -5.12
N GLY A 192 9.26 -2.96 -5.98
CA GLY A 192 9.42 -1.78 -6.85
C GLY A 192 8.23 -1.53 -7.77
N GLU A 193 7.59 -2.58 -8.30
CA GLU A 193 6.39 -2.43 -9.14
C GLU A 193 5.18 -1.98 -8.32
N VAL A 194 5.05 -2.47 -7.09
CA VAL A 194 4.00 -2.03 -6.16
C VAL A 194 4.18 -0.55 -5.84
N LEU A 195 5.39 -0.14 -5.46
CA LEU A 195 5.71 1.26 -5.16
C LEU A 195 5.48 2.19 -6.36
N TRP A 196 5.82 1.74 -7.56
CA TRP A 196 5.56 2.49 -8.78
C TRP A 196 4.06 2.73 -8.99
N HIS A 197 3.22 1.72 -8.75
CA HIS A 197 1.76 1.87 -8.84
C HIS A 197 1.21 2.83 -7.79
N LEU A 198 1.69 2.74 -6.54
CA LEU A 198 1.29 3.66 -5.47
C LEU A 198 1.68 5.11 -5.83
N ALA A 199 2.91 5.34 -6.29
CA ALA A 199 3.39 6.66 -6.70
C ALA A 199 2.56 7.24 -7.88
N LYS A 200 2.11 6.39 -8.81
CA LYS A 200 1.22 6.81 -9.90
C LYS A 200 -0.13 7.30 -9.35
N ILE A 201 -0.70 6.60 -8.36
CA ILE A 201 -1.96 6.99 -7.71
C ILE A 201 -1.77 8.31 -6.94
N GLU A 202 -0.67 8.47 -6.20
CA GLU A 202 -0.36 9.73 -5.51
C GLU A 202 -0.26 10.91 -6.48
N THR A 203 0.42 10.71 -7.61
CA THR A 203 0.61 11.77 -8.62
C THR A 203 -0.74 12.20 -9.22
N GLU A 204 -1.59 11.25 -9.56
CA GLU A 204 -2.91 11.51 -10.12
C GLU A 204 -3.84 12.19 -9.10
N GLU A 205 -3.81 11.75 -7.84
CA GLU A 205 -4.58 12.39 -6.79
C GLU A 205 -4.09 13.82 -6.52
N THR A 206 -2.76 14.01 -6.46
CA THR A 206 -2.16 15.34 -6.30
C THR A 206 -2.61 16.28 -7.42
N ARG A 207 -2.63 15.79 -8.68
CA ARG A 207 -3.12 16.56 -9.82
C ARG A 207 -4.58 16.99 -9.64
N ARG A 208 -5.46 16.09 -9.21
CA ARG A 208 -6.88 16.39 -8.94
C ARG A 208 -7.05 17.43 -7.84
N GLN A 209 -6.30 17.29 -6.76
CA GLN A 209 -6.33 18.24 -5.65
C GLN A 209 -5.81 19.62 -6.08
N VAL A 210 -4.75 19.68 -6.91
CA VAL A 210 -4.26 20.94 -7.48
C VAL A 210 -5.29 21.59 -8.40
N GLU A 211 -5.99 20.81 -9.23
CA GLU A 211 -7.09 21.31 -10.08
C GLU A 211 -8.27 21.82 -9.26
N SER A 212 -8.60 21.16 -8.15
CA SER A 212 -9.62 21.66 -7.22
C SER A 212 -9.16 22.95 -6.55
N LEU A 213 -7.88 23.04 -6.13
CA LEU A 213 -7.32 24.22 -5.48
C LEU A 213 -7.13 25.40 -6.42
N SER A 214 -6.87 25.20 -7.71
CA SER A 214 -6.67 26.32 -8.64
C SER A 214 -7.94 27.16 -8.82
N SER A 215 -9.11 26.61 -8.49
CA SER A 215 -10.38 27.34 -8.43
C SER A 215 -10.56 28.20 -7.17
N VAL A 216 -9.67 28.05 -6.17
CA VAL A 216 -9.72 28.72 -4.86
C VAL A 216 -8.43 29.51 -4.63
N GLU A 217 -8.55 30.77 -4.23
CA GLU A 217 -7.37 31.55 -3.87
C GLU A 217 -6.84 31.13 -2.48
N ILE A 218 -5.56 30.77 -2.40
CA ILE A 218 -4.92 30.37 -1.14
C ILE A 218 -4.51 31.64 -0.40
N CYS A 219 -5.15 31.91 0.73
CA CYS A 219 -4.82 33.05 1.56
C CYS A 219 -3.54 32.76 2.36
N LEU A 220 -2.46 33.48 2.04
CA LEU A 220 -1.19 33.41 2.73
C LEU A 220 -1.05 34.60 3.69
N GLU A 221 -1.19 34.34 4.99
CA GLU A 221 -1.09 35.36 6.04
C GLU A 221 0.20 35.17 6.84
N GLY A 222 1.06 36.20 6.86
CA GLY A 222 2.29 36.21 7.66
C GLY A 222 3.59 35.99 6.86
N GLY A 223 4.71 35.98 7.58
CA GLY A 223 6.05 35.81 7.01
C GLY A 223 6.48 34.36 6.84
N ILE A 224 5.99 33.46 7.71
CA ILE A 224 6.26 32.01 7.71
C ILE A 224 4.92 31.31 7.93
N ILE A 225 4.58 30.39 7.03
CA ILE A 225 3.31 29.66 7.04
C ILE A 225 3.63 28.17 6.94
N PHE A 226 3.09 27.35 7.85
CA PHE A 226 3.29 25.91 7.78
C PHE A 226 2.39 25.28 6.71
N ILE A 227 2.98 24.44 5.87
CA ILE A 227 2.24 23.74 4.80
C ILE A 227 1.20 22.80 5.40
N LYS A 228 1.47 22.24 6.58
CA LYS A 228 0.51 21.41 7.33
C LYS A 228 -0.80 22.16 7.64
N ASP A 229 -0.71 23.44 7.98
CA ASP A 229 -1.87 24.24 8.35
C ASP A 229 -2.72 24.55 7.10
N LEU A 230 -2.06 24.85 5.98
CA LEU A 230 -2.73 25.01 4.68
C LEU A 230 -3.38 23.70 4.21
N ALA A 231 -2.67 22.58 4.30
CA ALA A 231 -3.19 21.27 3.96
C ALA A 231 -4.46 20.94 4.76
N THR A 232 -4.46 21.24 6.06
CA THR A 232 -5.63 21.04 6.94
C THR A 232 -6.77 21.99 6.59
N ARG A 233 -6.48 23.29 6.39
CA ARG A 233 -7.48 24.33 6.08
C ARG A 233 -8.23 24.03 4.78
N TYR A 234 -7.51 23.57 3.76
CA TYR A 234 -8.07 23.29 2.44
C TYR A 234 -8.41 21.82 2.20
N LYS A 235 -8.20 20.95 3.20
CA LYS A 235 -8.45 19.48 3.13
C LYS A 235 -7.78 18.81 1.93
N VAL A 236 -6.51 19.11 1.72
CA VAL A 236 -5.69 18.58 0.62
C VAL A 236 -4.34 18.09 1.13
N GLY A 237 -3.64 17.26 0.34
CA GLY A 237 -2.30 16.80 0.66
C GLY A 237 -1.26 17.92 0.62
N LYS A 238 -0.16 17.77 1.37
CA LYS A 238 0.93 18.77 1.40
C LYS A 238 1.55 18.99 0.03
N GLU A 239 1.72 17.92 -0.76
CA GLU A 239 2.26 18.01 -2.12
C GLU A 239 1.37 18.86 -3.05
N ALA A 240 0.04 18.74 -2.91
CA ALA A 240 -0.90 19.53 -3.70
C ALA A 240 -0.79 21.03 -3.37
N VAL A 241 -0.67 21.37 -2.07
CA VAL A 241 -0.41 22.75 -1.63
C VAL A 241 0.91 23.25 -2.23
N ARG A 242 2.00 22.49 -2.12
CA ARG A 242 3.31 22.89 -2.66
C ARG A 242 3.29 23.08 -4.17
N ALA A 243 2.59 22.22 -4.90
CA ALA A 243 2.44 22.32 -6.34
C ALA A 243 1.63 23.57 -6.74
N CYS A 244 0.53 23.85 -6.04
CA CYS A 244 -0.29 25.04 -6.28
C CYS A 244 0.48 26.34 -6.02
N LEU A 245 1.26 26.40 -4.94
CA LEU A 245 2.04 27.58 -4.56
C LEU A 245 3.26 27.85 -5.46
N LYS A 246 3.60 26.95 -6.38
CA LYS A 246 4.60 27.22 -7.45
C LYS A 246 4.02 28.02 -8.62
N ALA A 247 2.70 28.25 -8.64
CA ALA A 247 2.06 29.04 -9.67
C ALA A 247 2.50 30.53 -9.61
N PRO A 248 2.44 31.27 -10.74
CA PRO A 248 2.92 32.66 -10.81
C PRO A 248 2.29 33.63 -9.79
N GLY A 249 1.05 33.36 -9.37
CA GLY A 249 0.31 34.19 -8.40
C GLY A 249 0.94 34.27 -7.01
N TYR A 250 1.88 33.37 -6.67
CA TYR A 250 2.53 33.31 -5.35
C TYR A 250 4.03 33.60 -5.41
N SER A 251 4.48 34.34 -6.43
CA SER A 251 5.92 34.61 -6.67
C SER A 251 6.63 35.35 -5.52
N ASP A 252 5.89 36.06 -4.68
CA ASP A 252 6.39 36.71 -3.46
C ASP A 252 6.75 35.73 -2.33
N PHE A 253 6.40 34.46 -2.48
CA PHE A 253 6.66 33.40 -1.50
C PHE A 253 7.61 32.35 -2.05
N VAL A 254 8.40 31.77 -1.16
CA VAL A 254 9.31 30.67 -1.44
C VAL A 254 8.82 29.44 -0.68
N VAL A 255 8.58 28.37 -1.43
CA VAL A 255 8.05 27.10 -0.92
C VAL A 255 9.21 26.20 -0.50
N PHE A 256 9.27 25.85 0.78
CA PHE A 256 10.15 24.82 1.37
C PHE A 256 9.35 23.53 1.61
N LYS A 257 9.99 22.51 2.20
CA LYS A 257 9.36 21.22 2.50
C LYS A 257 8.21 21.34 3.50
N GLU A 258 8.43 22.05 4.60
CA GLU A 258 7.45 22.16 5.71
C GLU A 258 6.79 23.54 5.81
N VAL A 259 7.43 24.57 5.25
CA VAL A 259 6.99 25.97 5.39
C VAL A 259 7.00 26.71 4.06
N VAL A 260 6.21 27.77 4.00
CA VAL A 260 6.19 28.76 2.92
C VAL A 260 6.60 30.09 3.53
N VAL A 261 7.59 30.74 2.94
CA VAL A 261 8.25 31.91 3.52
C VAL A 261 8.15 33.08 2.56
N LYS A 262 7.78 34.26 3.06
CA LYS A 262 7.75 35.48 2.25
C LYS A 262 9.17 35.89 1.87
N ARG A 263 9.39 36.25 0.60
CA ARG A 263 10.72 36.62 0.08
C ARG A 263 11.39 37.75 0.85
N GLY A 264 10.60 38.73 1.32
CA GLY A 264 11.11 39.80 2.17
C GLY A 264 11.80 39.32 3.46
N LEU A 265 11.30 38.24 4.07
CA LEU A 265 11.92 37.65 5.26
C LEU A 265 13.21 36.89 4.89
N LEU A 266 13.26 36.24 3.74
CA LEU A 266 14.48 35.59 3.26
C LEU A 266 15.60 36.59 2.96
N ASN A 267 15.27 37.77 2.44
CA ASN A 267 16.24 38.83 2.24
C ASN A 267 16.80 39.34 3.58
N GLU A 268 15.98 39.37 4.64
CA GLU A 268 16.45 39.70 5.99
C GLU A 268 17.41 38.62 6.54
N VAL A 269 17.09 37.34 6.32
CA VAL A 269 17.97 36.22 6.67
C VAL A 269 19.31 36.36 5.94
N GLU A 270 19.29 36.61 4.63
CA GLU A 270 20.49 36.80 3.81
C GLU A 270 21.35 37.96 4.32
N GLY A 271 20.72 39.10 4.64
CA GLY A 271 21.41 40.26 5.23
C GLY A 271 22.07 39.96 6.58
N ARG A 272 21.43 39.14 7.43
CA ARG A 272 22.01 38.72 8.73
C ARG A 272 23.09 37.65 8.58
N LEU A 273 23.07 36.88 7.50
CA LEU A 273 24.09 35.89 7.17
C LEU A 273 25.31 36.52 6.47
N ALA A 274 25.21 37.76 6.00
CA ALA A 274 26.31 38.48 5.38
C ALA A 274 27.49 38.65 6.37
N GLY A 275 28.53 37.83 6.21
CA GLY A 275 29.71 37.80 7.06
C GLY A 275 29.79 36.61 8.01
N VAL A 276 28.74 35.80 8.13
CA VAL A 276 28.75 34.55 8.90
C VAL A 276 29.47 33.47 8.12
N ARG A 277 30.44 32.80 8.75
CA ARG A 277 31.22 31.70 8.13
C ARG A 277 31.02 30.36 8.82
N LEU A 278 30.59 30.36 10.07
CA LEU A 278 30.35 29.15 10.84
C LEU A 278 28.91 28.68 10.65
N TYR A 279 28.74 27.40 10.38
CA TYR A 279 27.42 26.79 10.21
C TYR A 279 26.59 26.90 11.50
N ALA A 280 27.20 26.71 12.67
CA ALA A 280 26.51 26.83 13.95
C ALA A 280 25.92 28.23 14.21
N GLU A 281 26.60 29.28 13.77
CA GLU A 281 26.10 30.66 13.88
C GLU A 281 24.95 30.90 12.89
N ALA A 282 25.12 30.47 11.64
CA ALA A 282 24.07 30.57 10.62
C ALA A 282 22.80 29.83 11.06
N ARG A 283 22.95 28.64 11.63
CA ARG A 283 21.87 27.84 12.20
C ARG A 283 21.09 28.61 13.26
N ARG A 284 21.78 29.26 14.22
CA ARG A 284 21.13 30.07 15.27
C ARG A 284 20.36 31.26 14.70
N VAL A 285 20.88 31.91 13.67
CA VAL A 285 20.18 33.03 13.00
C VAL A 285 18.88 32.55 12.35
N ILE A 286 18.94 31.43 11.63
CA ILE A 286 17.79 30.87 10.91
C ILE A 286 16.72 30.34 11.88
N GLU A 287 17.14 29.52 12.86
CA GLU A 287 16.22 29.00 13.89
C GLU A 287 15.64 30.13 14.75
N GLY A 288 16.41 31.17 15.05
CA GLY A 288 15.96 32.35 15.79
C GLY A 288 14.88 33.18 15.08
N LEU A 289 14.76 33.03 13.75
CA LEU A 289 13.70 33.63 12.95
C LEU A 289 12.49 32.68 12.76
N GLY A 290 12.50 31.50 13.37
CA GLY A 290 11.39 30.54 13.36
C GLY A 290 11.39 29.59 12.17
N LEU A 291 12.50 29.48 11.43
CA LEU A 291 12.62 28.58 10.28
C LEU A 291 13.12 27.19 10.74
N PRO A 292 12.38 26.10 10.48
CA PRO A 292 12.65 24.80 11.10
C PRO A 292 13.79 24.00 10.44
N ASN A 293 14.18 24.31 9.20
CA ASN A 293 15.18 23.55 8.45
C ASN A 293 16.31 24.46 7.91
N PRO A 294 17.36 24.71 8.71
CA PRO A 294 18.46 25.61 8.35
C PRO A 294 19.22 25.19 7.09
N ASP A 295 19.43 23.89 6.89
CA ASP A 295 20.15 23.37 5.72
C ASP A 295 19.41 23.67 4.41
N GLU A 296 18.09 23.53 4.42
CA GLU A 296 17.24 23.80 3.26
C GLU A 296 17.19 25.30 2.93
N VAL A 297 17.14 26.15 3.96
CA VAL A 297 17.20 27.61 3.82
C VAL A 297 18.55 28.04 3.23
N LEU A 298 19.66 27.54 3.77
CA LEU A 298 21.00 27.83 3.27
C LEU A 298 21.18 27.39 1.81
N ALA A 299 20.75 26.18 1.48
CA ALA A 299 20.80 25.68 0.11
C ALA A 299 19.98 26.54 -0.85
N LYS A 300 18.82 27.05 -0.41
CA LYS A 300 17.96 27.92 -1.23
C LYS A 300 18.54 29.32 -1.43
N LEU A 301 19.29 29.82 -0.45
CA LEU A 301 20.06 31.07 -0.51
C LEU A 301 21.40 30.92 -1.25
N GLY A 302 21.72 29.72 -1.76
CA GLY A 302 22.95 29.47 -2.54
C GLY A 302 24.19 29.16 -1.68
N PHE A 303 24.05 28.97 -0.38
CA PHE A 303 25.16 28.55 0.49
C PHE A 303 25.36 27.03 0.45
N LYS A 304 26.62 26.60 0.52
CA LYS A 304 27.03 25.22 0.68
C LYS A 304 27.69 25.01 2.04
N VAL A 305 27.29 23.96 2.74
CA VAL A 305 27.87 23.56 4.02
C VAL A 305 29.07 22.64 3.78
N ARG A 306 30.25 23.00 4.29
CA ARG A 306 31.43 22.14 4.33
C ARG A 306 31.62 21.55 5.72
N TRP A 307 31.57 20.22 5.78
CA TRP A 307 31.81 19.45 6.98
C TRP A 307 33.30 19.11 7.09
N LYS A 308 33.92 19.42 8.24
CA LYS A 308 35.29 19.00 8.58
C LYS A 308 35.33 17.74 9.47
N GLY A 309 34.16 17.22 9.85
CA GLY A 309 33.97 16.08 10.74
C GLY A 309 32.49 15.94 11.13
N LEU A 310 32.21 15.18 12.19
CA LEU A 310 30.85 15.00 12.74
C LEU A 310 30.39 16.15 13.65
N ASP A 311 31.30 17.04 14.04
CA ASP A 311 30.99 18.19 14.90
C ASP A 311 30.39 19.34 14.06
N PRO A 312 29.11 19.72 14.28
CA PRO A 312 28.47 20.83 13.57
C PRO A 312 29.14 22.19 13.83
N ASN A 313 29.87 22.36 14.94
CA ASN A 313 30.58 23.60 15.25
C ASN A 313 31.84 23.79 14.41
N ALA A 314 32.39 22.70 13.87
CA ALA A 314 33.54 22.72 12.97
C ALA A 314 33.15 22.94 11.49
N ALA A 315 31.86 22.94 11.18
CA ALA A 315 31.35 23.11 9.82
C ALA A 315 31.29 24.60 9.42
N THR A 316 31.60 24.88 8.17
CA THR A 316 31.61 26.23 7.59
C THR A 316 30.60 26.36 6.46
N ILE A 317 30.09 27.56 6.23
CA ILE A 317 29.24 27.89 5.09
C ILE A 317 30.02 28.74 4.07
N GLU A 318 29.82 28.44 2.79
CA GLU A 318 30.42 29.18 1.67
C GLU A 318 29.30 29.50 0.67
N LEU A 319 29.26 30.73 0.14
CA LEU A 319 28.41 31.06 -1.01
C LEU A 319 28.95 30.35 -2.26
N ASN A 320 28.06 29.73 -3.03
CA ASN A 320 28.39 29.24 -4.37
C ASN A 320 28.64 30.38 -5.36
#